data_AF-A0A8J2KCQ2-F1
#
_entry.id   AF-A0A8J2KCQ2-F1
#
_cell.length_a   1.000
_cell.length_b   1.000
_cell.length_c   1.000
_cell.angle_alpha   90.00
_cell.angle_beta   90.00
_cell.angle_gamma   90.00
#
_symmetry.space_group_name_H-M   'P 1'
#
loop_
_entity.id
_entity.type
_entity.pdbx_description
1 polymer ?
#
loop_
_entity_poly.entity_id
_entity_poly.type
_entity_poly.pdbx_seq_one_letter_code
_entity_poly.pdbx_strand_id
1 'polypeptide(L)'
;ITVRQLQTFFKQPDLEILLRLVGKGKRVDPNQKIIVLQTDYFEKLQELLKVTPTETIANYVHWRMTSELLSETTDRMREIQFEYLRDAFGQKTPSLRQELCGDIGGRTNNGQRYSYWGYAMANAYSKKYLPNEHLEEVNSTFQLVHSTLSDWFESELQGNTRRMASQILASIGTDMGVPDWVKNETMLDIFYNELNLAGQNHFQDHLTFREWQFDKEMFKFFTESDRQLWTDNPLSLLA
;
A
#
# COMPACT_ATOMS: atom_id res chain seq x y z
N ILE A 1 -8.79 -1.83 20.95
CA ILE A 1 -8.57 -2.85 22.00
C ILE A 1 -7.08 -3.14 22.13
N THR A 2 -6.60 -3.80 23.19
CA THR A 2 -5.20 -4.27 23.24
C THR A 2 -5.03 -5.61 22.52
N VAL A 3 -3.81 -5.97 22.16
CA VAL A 3 -3.49 -7.31 21.62
C VAL A 3 -3.97 -8.42 22.56
N ARG A 4 -3.73 -8.25 23.87
CA ARG A 4 -4.22 -9.18 24.90
C ARG A 4 -5.74 -9.29 24.90
N GLN A 5 -6.45 -8.17 24.78
CA GLN A 5 -7.91 -8.18 24.71
C GLN A 5 -8.38 -8.93 23.46
N LEU A 6 -7.79 -8.69 22.29
CA LEU A 6 -8.16 -9.40 21.06
C LEU A 6 -8.00 -10.93 21.21
N GLN A 7 -6.92 -11.40 21.83
CA GLN A 7 -6.69 -12.83 22.09
C GLN A 7 -7.77 -13.47 22.97
N THR A 8 -8.46 -12.70 23.82
CA THR A 8 -9.57 -13.24 24.62
C THR A 8 -10.81 -13.54 23.79
N PHE A 9 -11.04 -12.77 22.72
CA PHE A 9 -12.17 -12.94 21.80
C PHE A 9 -11.86 -13.93 20.67
N PHE A 10 -10.64 -13.88 20.15
CA PHE A 10 -10.20 -14.71 19.04
C PHE A 10 -9.11 -15.68 19.52
N LYS A 11 -9.55 -16.91 19.81
CA LYS A 11 -8.70 -17.97 20.37
C LYS A 11 -8.02 -18.81 19.29
N GLN A 12 -8.52 -18.79 18.05
CA GLN A 12 -7.95 -19.54 16.94
C GLN A 12 -8.05 -18.80 15.61
N PRO A 13 -6.95 -18.73 14.83
CA PRO A 13 -5.56 -19.06 15.19
C PRO A 13 -5.01 -18.19 16.34
N ASP A 14 -3.96 -18.69 17.00
CA ASP A 14 -3.23 -17.96 18.04
C ASP A 14 -2.62 -16.68 17.44
N LEU A 15 -3.10 -15.52 17.89
CA LEU A 15 -2.65 -14.24 17.35
C LEU A 15 -1.23 -13.92 17.75
N GLU A 16 -0.73 -14.43 18.87
CA GLU A 16 0.67 -14.22 19.25
C GLU A 16 1.58 -14.93 18.26
N ILE A 17 1.23 -16.15 17.83
CA ILE A 17 1.96 -16.85 16.77
C ILE A 17 1.88 -16.07 15.46
N LEU A 18 0.68 -15.66 15.04
CA LEU A 18 0.52 -14.89 13.81
C LEU A 18 1.30 -13.58 13.83
N LEU A 19 1.22 -12.81 14.92
CA LEU A 19 1.93 -11.54 15.06
C LEU A 19 3.44 -11.74 15.13
N ARG A 20 3.93 -12.84 15.70
CA ARG A 20 5.36 -13.19 15.66
C ARG A 20 5.81 -13.57 14.25
N LEU A 21 5.00 -14.32 13.50
CA LEU A 21 5.30 -14.70 12.12
C LEU A 21 5.34 -13.45 11.22
N VAL A 22 4.32 -12.60 11.32
CA VAL A 22 4.22 -11.32 10.58
C VAL A 22 5.32 -10.35 11.03
N GLY A 23 5.64 -10.28 12.32
CA GLY A 23 6.69 -9.44 12.87
C GLY A 23 8.12 -9.95 12.65
N LYS A 24 8.32 -11.02 11.87
CA LYS A 24 9.61 -11.71 11.68
C LYS A 24 10.37 -11.94 12.99
N GLY A 25 9.66 -12.42 14.02
CA GLY A 25 10.22 -12.71 15.34
C GLY A 25 10.27 -11.52 16.31
N LYS A 26 9.92 -10.30 15.89
CA LYS A 26 9.70 -9.17 16.82
C LYS A 26 8.50 -9.47 17.71
N ARG A 27 8.66 -9.24 19.02
CA ARG A 27 7.59 -9.41 19.99
C ARG A 27 6.68 -8.17 19.97
N VAL A 28 5.39 -8.39 19.79
CA VAL A 28 4.37 -7.35 19.94
C VAL A 28 3.99 -7.26 21.42
N ASP A 29 3.96 -6.05 21.98
CA ASP A 29 3.57 -5.86 23.38
C ASP A 29 2.09 -6.26 23.56
N PRO A 30 1.76 -7.20 24.48
CA PRO A 30 0.37 -7.57 24.76
C PRO A 30 -0.53 -6.40 25.13
N ASN A 31 0.03 -5.31 25.66
CA ASN A 31 -0.70 -4.09 26.03
C ASN A 31 -0.78 -3.07 24.89
N GLN A 32 -0.13 -3.32 23.75
CA GLN A 32 -0.19 -2.43 22.59
C GLN A 32 -1.63 -2.31 22.11
N LYS A 33 -2.07 -1.06 21.89
CA LYS A 33 -3.38 -0.78 21.32
C LYS A 33 -3.37 -1.08 19.83
N ILE A 34 -4.42 -1.77 19.39
CA ILE A 34 -4.68 -2.08 17.99
C ILE A 34 -6.09 -1.64 17.60
N ILE A 35 -6.26 -1.33 16.33
CA ILE A 35 -7.53 -1.02 15.70
C ILE A 35 -8.02 -2.29 15.02
N VAL A 36 -9.24 -2.72 15.36
CA VAL A 36 -9.90 -3.86 14.73
C VAL A 36 -11.13 -3.32 14.01
N LEU A 37 -11.11 -3.34 12.69
CA LEU A 37 -12.15 -2.72 11.87
C LEU A 37 -13.46 -3.53 11.88
N GLN A 38 -13.36 -4.86 11.89
CA GLN A 38 -14.50 -5.77 11.80
C GLN A 38 -14.34 -6.91 12.80
N THR A 39 -14.90 -6.76 13.99
CA THR A 39 -14.80 -7.77 15.05
C THR A 39 -15.60 -9.04 14.72
N ASP A 40 -16.74 -8.89 14.06
CA ASP A 40 -17.64 -9.98 13.68
C ASP A 40 -17.02 -10.93 12.63
N TYR A 41 -16.12 -10.41 11.78
CA TYR A 41 -15.33 -11.21 10.86
C TYR A 41 -14.50 -12.27 11.61
N PHE A 42 -13.80 -11.87 12.67
CA PHE A 42 -12.95 -12.77 13.45
C PHE A 42 -13.78 -13.83 14.19
N GLU A 43 -14.95 -13.47 14.69
CA GLU A 43 -15.88 -14.42 15.32
C GLU A 43 -16.32 -15.50 14.32
N LYS A 44 -16.83 -15.09 13.15
CA LYS A 44 -17.27 -16.02 12.08
C LYS A 44 -16.10 -16.83 11.50
N LEU A 45 -14.93 -16.23 11.36
CA LEU A 45 -13.73 -16.91 10.87
C LEU A 45 -13.34 -18.05 11.82
N GLN A 46 -13.36 -17.81 13.13
CA GLN A 46 -13.03 -18.84 14.11
C GLN A 46 -14.03 -20.02 14.04
N GLU A 47 -15.32 -19.75 13.84
CA GLU A 47 -16.33 -20.79 13.66
C GLU A 47 -16.09 -21.60 12.38
N LEU A 48 -15.80 -20.91 11.28
CA LEU A 48 -15.52 -21.54 9.99
C LEU A 48 -14.27 -22.44 10.06
N LEU A 49 -13.19 -21.96 10.70
CA LEU A 49 -11.94 -22.72 10.83
C LEU A 49 -12.11 -24.01 11.65
N LYS A 50 -13.05 -24.04 12.61
CA LYS A 50 -13.32 -25.25 13.40
C LYS A 50 -14.01 -26.36 12.61
N VAL A 51 -14.84 -25.99 11.62
CA VAL A 51 -15.63 -26.95 10.84
C VAL A 51 -14.99 -27.28 9.49
N THR A 52 -14.01 -26.48 9.05
CA THR A 52 -13.35 -26.66 7.75
C THR A 52 -12.18 -27.64 7.89
N PRO A 53 -12.09 -28.68 7.04
CA PRO A 53 -10.96 -29.61 7.05
C PRO A 53 -9.62 -28.89 6.84
N THR A 54 -8.59 -29.33 7.55
CA THR A 54 -7.23 -28.76 7.46
C THR A 54 -6.69 -28.77 6.02
N GLU A 55 -6.97 -29.81 5.25
CA GLU A 55 -6.60 -29.90 3.83
C GLU A 55 -7.24 -28.78 2.99
N THR A 56 -8.53 -28.50 3.20
CA THR A 56 -9.22 -27.41 2.52
C THR A 56 -8.62 -26.05 2.87
N ILE A 57 -8.29 -25.81 4.14
CA ILE A 57 -7.62 -24.59 4.59
C ILE A 57 -6.24 -24.46 3.92
N ALA A 58 -5.45 -25.55 3.90
CA ALA A 58 -4.13 -25.56 3.28
C ALA A 58 -4.20 -25.28 1.78
N ASN A 59 -5.13 -25.91 1.06
CA ASN A 59 -5.34 -25.68 -0.37
C ASN A 59 -5.78 -24.24 -0.66
N TYR A 60 -6.67 -23.67 0.16
CA TYR A 60 -7.04 -22.26 0.05
C TYR A 60 -5.83 -21.35 0.21
N VAL A 61 -5.01 -21.55 1.24
CA VAL A 61 -3.79 -20.74 1.49
C VAL A 61 -2.79 -20.88 0.33
N HIS A 62 -2.56 -22.10 -0.17
CA HIS A 62 -1.69 -22.33 -1.33
C HIS A 62 -2.22 -21.62 -2.59
N TRP A 63 -3.53 -21.68 -2.84
CA TRP A 63 -4.13 -20.98 -3.97
C TRP A 63 -3.99 -19.47 -3.84
N ARG A 64 -4.22 -18.90 -2.65
CA ARG A 64 -4.00 -17.47 -2.39
C ARG A 64 -2.57 -17.05 -2.68
N MET A 65 -1.57 -17.82 -2.26
CA MET A 65 -0.16 -17.53 -2.56
C MET A 65 0.16 -17.69 -4.05
N THR A 66 -0.29 -18.78 -4.67
CA THR A 66 0.01 -19.09 -6.07
C THR A 66 -0.62 -18.08 -7.02
N SER A 67 -1.89 -17.72 -6.78
CA SER A 67 -2.63 -16.76 -7.60
C SER A 67 -1.98 -15.38 -7.63
N GLU A 68 -1.40 -14.92 -6.52
CA GLU A 68 -0.66 -13.65 -6.42
C GLU A 68 0.66 -13.64 -7.22
N LEU A 69 1.20 -14.82 -7.57
CA LEU A 69 2.49 -14.98 -8.25
C LEU A 69 2.37 -15.37 -9.73
N LEU A 70 1.15 -15.59 -10.24
CA LEU A 70 0.94 -16.08 -11.62
C LEU A 70 1.61 -15.19 -12.67
N SER A 71 1.50 -13.86 -12.52
CA SER A 71 2.09 -12.88 -13.45
C SER A 71 3.61 -12.96 -13.56
N GLU A 72 4.27 -13.45 -12.50
CA GLU A 72 5.72 -13.41 -12.31
C GLU A 72 6.44 -14.69 -12.71
N THR A 73 5.70 -15.69 -13.19
CA THR A 73 6.24 -17.03 -13.48
C THR A 73 6.35 -17.28 -14.99
N THR A 74 5.67 -18.30 -15.50
CA THR A 74 5.74 -18.74 -16.90
C THR A 74 4.66 -18.10 -17.76
N ASP A 75 4.82 -18.13 -19.08
CA ASP A 75 3.78 -17.65 -20.00
C ASP A 75 2.48 -18.42 -19.80
N ARG A 76 2.57 -19.72 -19.53
CA ARG A 76 1.39 -20.55 -19.26
C ARG A 76 0.60 -20.09 -18.03
N MET A 77 1.28 -19.67 -16.97
CA MET A 77 0.62 -19.15 -15.77
C MET A 77 -0.01 -17.78 -16.02
N ARG A 78 0.65 -16.93 -16.83
CA ARG A 78 0.08 -15.65 -17.28
C ARG A 78 -1.16 -15.82 -18.14
N GLU A 79 -1.18 -16.82 -19.03
CA GLU A 79 -2.37 -17.17 -19.80
C GLU A 79 -3.53 -17.57 -18.90
N ILE A 80 -3.28 -18.41 -17.89
CA ILE A 80 -4.30 -18.81 -16.90
C ILE A 80 -4.84 -17.59 -16.14
N GLN A 81 -3.96 -16.67 -15.72
CA GLN A 81 -4.38 -15.43 -15.09
C GLN A 81 -5.23 -14.57 -16.04
N PHE A 82 -4.84 -14.44 -17.31
CA PHE A 82 -5.59 -13.70 -18.30
C PHE A 82 -6.97 -14.31 -18.57
N GLU A 83 -7.08 -15.64 -18.68
CA GLU A 83 -8.37 -16.33 -18.80
C GLU A 83 -9.30 -15.99 -17.62
N TYR A 84 -8.77 -16.03 -16.39
CA TYR A 84 -9.52 -15.61 -15.20
C TYR A 84 -9.95 -14.14 -15.27
N LEU A 85 -9.05 -13.22 -15.64
CA LEU A 85 -9.36 -11.79 -15.69
C LEU A 85 -10.35 -11.45 -16.81
N ARG A 86 -10.30 -12.17 -17.94
CA ARG A 86 -11.28 -12.09 -19.02
C ARG A 86 -12.66 -12.49 -18.52
N ASP A 87 -12.76 -13.63 -17.85
CA ASP A 87 -14.05 -14.20 -17.46
C ASP A 87 -14.65 -13.48 -16.23
N ALA A 88 -13.83 -13.09 -15.26
CA ALA A 88 -14.28 -12.44 -14.02
C ALA A 88 -14.47 -10.92 -14.15
N PHE A 89 -13.63 -10.25 -14.95
CA PHE A 89 -13.60 -8.78 -15.03
C PHE A 89 -13.77 -8.23 -16.45
N GLY A 90 -13.98 -9.09 -17.45
CA GLY A 90 -14.20 -8.66 -18.84
C GLY A 90 -12.95 -8.13 -19.54
N GLN A 91 -11.74 -8.48 -19.06
CA GLN A 91 -10.50 -8.05 -19.69
C GLN A 91 -10.41 -8.58 -21.13
N LYS A 92 -10.30 -7.67 -22.10
CA LYS A 92 -10.36 -8.02 -23.53
C LYS A 92 -9.01 -8.48 -24.10
N THR A 93 -7.92 -7.90 -23.61
CA THR A 93 -6.57 -8.13 -24.13
C THR A 93 -5.61 -8.41 -22.98
N PRO A 94 -4.65 -9.34 -23.15
CA PRO A 94 -3.60 -9.52 -22.17
C PRO A 94 -2.76 -8.25 -22.09
N SER A 95 -2.30 -7.91 -20.89
CA SER A 95 -1.38 -6.78 -20.68
C SER A 95 -0.05 -7.06 -21.38
N LEU A 96 0.54 -6.06 -22.02
CA LEU A 96 1.85 -6.23 -22.65
C LEU A 96 2.92 -6.46 -21.58
N ARG A 97 3.94 -7.27 -21.88
CA ARG A 97 5.00 -7.55 -20.88
C ARG A 97 5.75 -6.28 -20.48
N GLN A 98 5.97 -5.36 -21.41
CA GLN A 98 6.59 -4.06 -21.12
C GLN A 98 5.72 -3.21 -20.21
N GLU A 99 4.40 -3.26 -20.38
CA GLU A 99 3.46 -2.57 -19.49
C GLU A 99 3.50 -3.20 -18.10
N LEU A 100 3.53 -4.54 -17.98
CA LEU A 100 3.66 -5.22 -16.69
C LEU A 100 4.98 -4.94 -15.97
N CYS A 101 6.10 -4.88 -16.72
CA CYS A 101 7.42 -4.58 -16.15
C CYS A 101 7.59 -3.08 -15.84
N GLY A 102 6.97 -2.21 -16.63
CA GLY A 102 6.92 -0.78 -16.41
C GLY A 102 5.77 -0.36 -15.48
N ASP A 103 4.90 -1.28 -15.08
CA ASP A 103 3.66 -0.93 -14.39
C ASP A 103 3.98 -0.25 -13.06
N ILE A 104 3.55 0.99 -13.04
CA ILE A 104 3.58 1.94 -11.94
C ILE A 104 2.53 1.57 -10.88
N GLY A 105 1.53 0.78 -11.28
CA GLY A 105 0.38 0.42 -10.49
C GLY A 105 0.08 -1.07 -10.54
N GLY A 106 1.12 -1.91 -10.58
CA GLY A 106 1.01 -3.37 -10.60
C GLY A 106 -0.13 -3.83 -9.70
N ARG A 107 -1.25 -4.18 -10.31
CA ARG A 107 -2.45 -4.63 -9.60
C ARG A 107 -2.14 -6.02 -9.09
N THR A 108 -1.80 -6.12 -7.82
CA THR A 108 -1.97 -7.38 -7.09
C THR A 108 -3.45 -7.76 -7.11
N ASN A 109 -3.76 -9.05 -6.94
CA ASN A 109 -5.16 -9.53 -6.98
C ASN A 109 -6.03 -8.94 -5.85
N ASN A 110 -5.43 -8.23 -4.89
CA ASN A 110 -6.08 -7.53 -3.79
C ASN A 110 -6.26 -6.01 -4.03
N GLY A 111 -5.89 -5.50 -5.22
CA GLY A 111 -6.04 -4.09 -5.58
C GLY A 111 -4.92 -3.17 -5.07
N GLN A 112 -3.91 -3.69 -4.39
CA GLN A 112 -2.75 -2.89 -3.99
C GLN A 112 -1.88 -2.60 -5.22
N ARG A 113 -1.58 -1.31 -5.41
CA ARG A 113 -0.66 -0.80 -6.43
C ARG A 113 0.70 -0.62 -5.80
N TYR A 114 1.64 -1.50 -6.12
CA TYR A 114 3.04 -1.31 -5.73
C TYR A 114 3.90 -1.32 -6.98
N SER A 115 4.56 -0.20 -7.26
CA SER A 115 5.62 -0.18 -8.26
C SER A 115 6.93 -0.59 -7.60
N TYR A 116 7.67 -1.48 -8.27
CA TYR A 116 9.01 -1.89 -7.85
C TYR A 116 9.94 -0.69 -7.59
N TRP A 117 9.74 0.36 -8.39
CA TRP A 117 10.64 1.49 -8.50
C TRP A 117 9.92 2.81 -8.33
N GLY A 118 8.78 2.82 -7.63
CA GLY A 118 7.87 3.98 -7.57
C GLY A 118 8.57 5.31 -7.36
N TYR A 119 9.41 5.41 -6.33
CA TYR A 119 10.18 6.64 -6.06
C TYR A 119 11.29 6.91 -7.07
N ALA A 120 12.06 5.89 -7.47
CA ALA A 120 13.15 6.04 -8.44
C ALA A 120 12.64 6.50 -9.81
N MET A 121 11.59 5.86 -10.30
CA MET A 121 10.90 6.23 -11.53
C MET A 121 10.19 7.57 -11.40
N ALA A 122 9.59 7.89 -10.24
CA ALA A 122 8.99 9.22 -10.02
C ALA A 122 10.03 10.34 -10.15
N ASN A 123 11.22 10.18 -9.57
CA ASN A 123 12.32 11.14 -9.73
C ASN A 123 12.74 11.29 -11.21
N ALA A 124 12.92 10.16 -11.92
CA ALA A 124 13.28 10.18 -13.33
C ALA A 124 12.20 10.84 -14.19
N TYR A 125 10.93 10.54 -13.92
CA TYR A 125 9.79 11.11 -14.61
C TYR A 125 9.66 12.60 -14.32
N SER A 126 9.75 13.02 -13.06
CA SER A 126 9.59 14.43 -12.67
C SER A 126 10.65 15.32 -13.32
N LYS A 127 11.91 14.87 -13.37
CA LYS A 127 13.00 15.59 -14.04
C LYS A 127 12.74 15.84 -15.53
N LYS A 128 11.99 14.95 -16.19
CA LYS A 128 11.76 15.00 -17.63
C LYS A 128 10.44 15.66 -18.01
N TYR A 129 9.41 15.47 -17.20
CA TYR A 129 8.03 15.78 -17.58
C TYR A 129 7.29 16.68 -16.59
N LEU A 130 7.89 17.05 -15.46
CA LEU A 130 7.26 17.87 -14.43
C LEU A 130 8.05 19.16 -14.17
N PRO A 131 7.94 20.16 -15.07
CA PRO A 131 8.54 21.48 -14.83
C PRO A 131 7.89 22.16 -13.62
N ASN A 132 8.66 23.02 -12.95
CA ASN A 132 8.18 23.75 -11.77
C ASN A 132 6.95 24.62 -12.07
N GLU A 133 6.83 25.13 -13.29
CA GLU A 133 5.69 25.96 -13.73
C GLU A 133 4.35 25.23 -13.55
N HIS A 134 4.28 23.93 -13.85
CA HIS A 134 3.07 23.13 -13.63
C HIS A 134 2.76 22.98 -12.13
N LEU A 135 3.78 22.87 -11.28
CA LEU A 135 3.60 22.77 -9.83
C LEU A 135 3.10 24.10 -9.25
N GLU A 136 3.57 25.22 -9.78
CA GLU A 136 3.09 26.56 -9.39
C GLU A 136 1.62 26.77 -9.78
N GLU A 137 1.22 26.33 -10.98
CA GLU A 137 -0.18 26.40 -11.43
C GLU A 137 -1.10 25.54 -10.54
N VAL A 138 -0.70 24.30 -10.24
CA VAL A 138 -1.47 23.42 -9.33
C VAL A 138 -1.56 24.02 -7.94
N ASN A 139 -0.47 24.59 -7.42
CA ASN A 139 -0.48 25.27 -6.12
C ASN A 139 -1.42 26.48 -6.11
N SER A 140 -1.45 27.28 -7.19
CA SER A 140 -2.37 28.41 -7.31
C SER A 140 -3.84 27.96 -7.32
N THR A 141 -4.13 26.84 -7.98
CA THR A 141 -5.47 26.24 -8.00
C THR A 141 -5.86 25.73 -6.61
N PHE A 142 -4.93 25.08 -5.91
CA PHE A 142 -5.15 24.65 -4.53
C PHE A 142 -5.47 25.83 -3.61
N GLN A 143 -4.70 26.92 -3.71
CA GLN A 143 -4.94 28.14 -2.92
C GLN A 143 -6.31 28.75 -3.20
N LEU A 144 -6.76 28.76 -4.46
CA LEU A 144 -8.09 29.23 -4.84
C LEU A 144 -9.21 28.36 -4.26
N VAL A 145 -9.06 27.03 -4.31
CA VAL A 145 -10.04 26.11 -3.70
C VAL A 145 -10.07 26.30 -2.18
N HIS A 146 -8.90 26.43 -1.56
CA HIS A 146 -8.74 26.64 -0.13
C HIS A 146 -9.43 27.94 0.33
N SER A 147 -9.20 29.05 -0.38
CA SER A 147 -9.86 30.33 -0.07
C SER A 147 -11.37 30.26 -0.27
N THR A 148 -11.82 29.63 -1.36
CA THR A 148 -13.25 29.46 -1.65
C THR A 148 -13.96 28.65 -0.56
N LEU A 149 -13.33 27.57 -0.07
CA LEU A 149 -13.87 26.78 1.03
C LEU A 149 -13.86 27.55 2.35
N SER A 150 -12.82 28.36 2.59
CA SER A 150 -12.77 29.24 3.76
C SER A 150 -13.93 30.23 3.76
N ASP A 151 -14.20 30.88 2.64
CA ASP A 151 -15.33 31.81 2.49
C ASP A 151 -16.68 31.11 2.70
N TRP A 152 -16.82 29.90 2.15
CA TRP A 152 -18.02 29.07 2.33
C TRP A 152 -18.22 28.63 3.79
N PHE A 153 -17.15 28.27 4.51
CA PHE A 153 -17.24 27.96 5.95
C PHE A 153 -17.67 29.17 6.77
N GLU A 154 -17.22 30.37 6.41
CA GLU A 154 -17.65 31.60 7.07
C GLU A 154 -19.12 31.94 6.81
N SER A 155 -19.65 31.65 5.61
CA SER A 155 -21.05 31.93 5.27
C SER A 155 -22.02 30.88 5.81
N GLU A 156 -21.69 29.59 5.70
CA GLU A 156 -22.64 28.50 5.96
C GLU A 156 -22.52 27.87 7.35
N LEU A 157 -21.35 27.94 8.01
CA LEU A 157 -21.13 27.30 9.30
C LEU A 157 -21.18 28.30 10.46
N GLN A 158 -21.62 27.83 11.63
CA GLN A 158 -21.76 28.68 12.82
C GLN A 158 -21.08 28.11 14.06
N GLY A 159 -20.83 28.99 15.03
CA GLY A 159 -20.31 28.67 16.35
C GLY A 159 -19.05 27.79 16.32
N ASN A 160 -19.04 26.76 17.16
CA ASN A 160 -17.91 25.85 17.31
C ASN A 160 -17.63 25.01 16.05
N THR A 161 -18.65 24.69 15.25
CA THR A 161 -18.48 23.90 14.02
C THR A 161 -17.63 24.66 13.00
N ARG A 162 -17.91 25.96 12.79
CA ARG A 162 -17.08 26.82 11.95
C ARG A 162 -15.63 26.89 12.43
N ARG A 163 -15.44 27.11 13.75
CA ARG A 163 -14.09 27.18 14.33
C ARG A 163 -13.30 25.90 14.06
N MET A 164 -13.91 24.74 14.29
CA MET A 164 -13.26 23.45 14.04
C MET A 164 -13.00 23.20 12.55
N ALA A 165 -13.97 23.48 11.67
CA ALA A 165 -13.81 23.32 10.23
C ALA A 165 -12.68 24.20 9.68
N SER A 166 -12.59 25.45 10.15
CA SER A 166 -11.52 26.38 9.76
C SER A 166 -10.14 25.92 10.24
N GLN A 167 -10.06 25.38 11.47
CA GLN A 167 -8.82 24.79 11.99
C GLN A 167 -8.39 23.56 11.18
N ILE A 168 -9.34 22.70 10.78
CA ILE A 168 -9.07 21.56 9.91
C ILE A 168 -8.56 22.06 8.56
N LEU A 169 -9.26 23.00 7.90
CA LEU A 169 -8.88 23.55 6.61
C LEU A 169 -7.47 24.17 6.65
N ALA A 170 -7.15 24.94 7.69
CA ALA A 170 -5.81 25.52 7.88
C ALA A 170 -4.72 24.46 8.10
N SER A 171 -5.08 23.24 8.52
CA SER A 171 -4.14 22.13 8.72
C SER A 171 -3.97 21.22 7.50
N ILE A 172 -4.76 21.41 6.44
CA ILE A 172 -4.64 20.63 5.20
C ILE A 172 -3.35 21.04 4.49
N GLY A 173 -2.39 20.11 4.46
CA GLY A 173 -1.20 20.20 3.63
C GLY A 173 -1.43 19.65 2.23
N THR A 174 -0.43 19.79 1.36
CA THR A 174 -0.46 19.33 -0.02
C THR A 174 0.78 18.53 -0.37
N ASP A 175 0.55 17.39 -1.02
CA ASP A 175 1.58 16.59 -1.66
C ASP A 175 1.52 16.89 -3.17
N MET A 176 2.49 17.64 -3.69
CA MET A 176 2.53 18.08 -5.09
C MET A 176 3.78 17.55 -5.81
N GLY A 177 3.56 16.84 -6.91
CA GLY A 177 4.63 16.29 -7.74
C GLY A 177 5.31 15.08 -7.11
N VAL A 178 6.50 15.27 -6.54
CA VAL A 178 7.27 14.21 -5.86
C VAL A 178 7.83 14.73 -4.53
N PRO A 179 7.98 13.88 -3.50
CA PRO A 179 8.58 14.27 -2.23
C PRO A 179 9.98 14.86 -2.43
N ASP A 180 10.37 15.84 -1.62
CA ASP A 180 11.67 16.50 -1.78
C ASP A 180 12.85 15.56 -1.57
N TRP A 181 12.73 14.60 -0.65
CA TRP A 181 13.77 13.59 -0.44
C TRP A 181 13.95 12.67 -1.66
N VAL A 182 12.91 12.46 -2.48
CA VAL A 182 12.98 11.65 -3.71
C VAL A 182 13.77 12.36 -4.81
N LYS A 183 13.77 13.71 -4.82
CA LYS A 183 14.58 14.51 -5.74
C LYS A 183 16.08 14.41 -5.43
N ASN A 184 16.43 14.07 -4.19
CA ASN A 184 17.82 13.88 -3.76
C ASN A 184 18.27 12.44 -4.03
N GLU A 185 19.12 12.25 -5.03
CA GLU A 185 19.63 10.93 -5.43
C GLU A 185 20.32 10.18 -4.29
N THR A 186 21.08 10.86 -3.43
CA THR A 186 21.73 10.23 -2.28
C THR A 186 20.71 9.67 -1.28
N MET A 187 19.62 10.41 -1.04
CA MET A 187 18.55 9.92 -0.15
C MET A 187 17.80 8.74 -0.76
N LEU A 188 17.63 8.75 -2.08
CA LEU A 188 17.00 7.66 -2.82
C LEU A 188 17.86 6.39 -2.78
N ASP A 189 19.19 6.52 -2.95
CA ASP A 189 20.13 5.40 -2.80
C ASP A 189 20.11 4.83 -1.38
N ILE A 190 20.06 5.70 -0.36
CA ILE A 190 19.91 5.28 1.04
C ILE A 190 18.58 4.54 1.25
N PHE A 191 17.49 4.99 0.64
CA PHE A 191 16.18 4.35 0.77
C PHE A 191 16.20 2.91 0.24
N TYR A 192 16.85 2.67 -0.90
CA TYR A 192 16.95 1.37 -1.56
C TYR A 192 18.19 0.54 -1.16
N ASN A 193 19.03 1.00 -0.22
CA ASN A 193 20.33 0.38 0.09
C ASN A 193 20.28 -1.09 0.53
N GLU A 194 19.18 -1.52 1.16
CA GLU A 194 18.95 -2.88 1.65
C GLU A 194 18.39 -3.81 0.56
N LEU A 195 17.97 -3.27 -0.58
CA LEU A 195 17.39 -4.02 -1.69
C LEU A 195 18.50 -4.50 -2.63
N ASN A 196 18.86 -5.79 -2.51
CA ASN A 196 19.87 -6.42 -3.36
C ASN A 196 19.20 -7.37 -4.36
N LEU A 197 19.13 -6.95 -5.62
CA LEU A 197 18.60 -7.77 -6.72
C LEU A 197 19.76 -8.30 -7.57
N ALA A 198 19.75 -9.61 -7.87
CA ALA A 198 20.82 -10.24 -8.63
C ALA A 198 20.66 -10.01 -10.14
N GLY A 199 19.44 -9.74 -10.62
CA GLY A 199 19.14 -9.46 -12.04
C GLY A 199 19.19 -10.69 -12.94
N GLN A 200 19.44 -11.88 -12.38
CA GLN A 200 19.62 -13.13 -13.14
C GLN A 200 18.35 -13.99 -13.18
N ASN A 201 17.44 -13.81 -12.21
CA ASN A 201 16.22 -14.58 -12.11
C ASN A 201 15.08 -13.66 -11.64
N HIS A 202 14.20 -13.31 -12.58
CA HIS A 202 13.04 -12.44 -12.34
C HIS A 202 12.18 -12.89 -11.15
N PHE A 203 11.90 -14.19 -11.04
CA PHE A 203 11.05 -14.70 -9.98
C PHE A 203 11.72 -14.56 -8.60
N GLN A 204 13.01 -14.86 -8.52
CA GLN A 204 13.77 -14.68 -7.28
C GLN A 204 13.87 -13.20 -6.90
N ASP A 205 14.18 -12.32 -7.85
CA ASP A 205 14.25 -10.88 -7.63
C ASP A 205 12.90 -10.32 -7.20
N HIS A 206 11.79 -10.81 -7.78
CA HIS A 206 10.44 -10.48 -7.34
C HIS A 206 10.21 -10.86 -5.87
N LEU A 207 10.55 -12.08 -5.48
CA LEU A 207 10.38 -12.53 -4.09
C LEU A 207 11.23 -11.70 -3.11
N THR A 208 12.48 -11.44 -3.45
CA THR A 208 13.38 -10.58 -2.66
C THR A 208 12.82 -9.18 -2.51
N PHE A 209 12.27 -8.61 -3.59
CA PHE A 209 11.61 -7.31 -3.54
C PHE A 209 10.39 -7.32 -2.63
N ARG A 210 9.50 -8.31 -2.75
CA ARG A 210 8.30 -8.43 -1.89
C ARG A 210 8.67 -8.57 -0.42
N GLU A 211 9.73 -9.31 -0.13
CA GLU A 211 10.25 -9.44 1.23
C GLU A 211 10.76 -8.11 1.77
N TRP A 212 11.58 -7.39 1.00
CA TRP A 212 12.08 -6.07 1.37
C TRP A 212 10.96 -5.06 1.60
N GLN A 213 9.93 -5.04 0.75
CA GLN A 213 8.76 -4.18 0.93
C GLN A 213 8.01 -4.49 2.23
N PHE A 214 7.75 -5.77 2.47
CA PHE A 214 7.08 -6.21 3.69
C PHE A 214 7.87 -5.77 4.93
N ASP A 215 9.19 -5.85 4.90
CA ASP A 215 10.05 -5.39 6.01
C ASP A 215 9.98 -3.89 6.23
N LYS A 216 9.97 -3.09 5.16
CA LYS A 216 9.82 -1.63 5.25
C LYS A 216 8.46 -1.24 5.85
N GLU A 217 7.36 -1.86 5.40
CA GLU A 217 6.03 -1.60 5.96
C GLU A 217 5.90 -2.06 7.41
N MET A 218 6.45 -3.24 7.73
CA MET A 218 6.47 -3.73 9.12
C MET A 218 7.33 -2.87 10.03
N PHE A 219 8.41 -2.27 9.54
CA PHE A 219 9.23 -1.33 10.31
C PHE A 219 8.43 -0.11 10.76
N LYS A 220 7.54 0.42 9.90
CA LYS A 220 6.68 1.58 10.23
C LYS A 220 5.77 1.32 11.44
N PHE A 221 5.40 0.06 11.69
CA PHE A 221 4.62 -0.30 12.88
C PHE A 221 5.37 -0.05 14.20
N PHE A 222 6.71 -0.06 14.16
CA PHE A 222 7.58 0.10 15.33
C PHE A 222 8.22 1.50 15.42
N THR A 223 7.92 2.40 14.49
CA THR A 223 8.45 3.76 14.47
C THR A 223 7.34 4.79 14.50
N GLU A 224 7.70 6.04 14.80
CA GLU A 224 6.78 7.15 14.65
C GLU A 224 6.41 7.36 13.18
N SER A 225 5.22 7.92 12.95
CA SER A 225 4.74 8.23 11.60
C SER A 225 5.57 9.37 11.02
N ASP A 226 6.21 9.11 9.88
CA ASP A 226 6.93 10.12 9.12
C ASP A 226 5.99 10.78 8.10
N ARG A 227 5.72 12.07 8.30
CA ARG A 227 4.83 12.86 7.41
C ARG A 227 5.47 13.18 6.06
N GLN A 228 6.76 12.94 5.87
CA GLN A 228 7.43 13.10 4.57
C GLN A 228 7.27 11.86 3.66
N LEU A 229 6.80 10.74 4.22
CA LEU A 229 6.44 9.56 3.44
C LEU A 229 5.01 9.72 2.94
N TRP A 230 4.87 9.80 1.61
CA TRP A 230 3.58 9.89 0.97
C TRP A 230 2.80 8.58 1.13
N THR A 231 1.48 8.70 1.23
CA THR A 231 0.59 7.54 1.33
C THR A 231 0.49 6.79 0.00
N ASP A 232 0.58 7.52 -1.11
CA ASP A 232 0.53 6.97 -2.46
C ASP A 232 1.90 7.00 -3.12
N ASN A 233 2.13 6.04 -4.03
CA ASN A 233 3.30 6.05 -4.89
C ASN A 233 3.26 7.33 -5.77
N PRO A 234 4.26 8.24 -5.69
CA PRO A 234 4.23 9.50 -6.43
C PRO A 234 4.09 9.29 -7.94
N LEU A 235 4.64 8.19 -8.46
CA LEU A 235 4.54 7.87 -9.87
C LEU A 235 3.10 7.58 -10.32
N SER A 236 2.24 7.08 -9.43
CA SER A 236 0.82 6.85 -9.71
C SER A 236 -0.02 8.14 -9.77
N LEU A 237 0.53 9.26 -9.29
CA LEU A 237 -0.05 10.59 -9.39
C LEU A 237 0.45 11.34 -10.64
N LEU A 238 1.48 10.82 -11.31
CA LEU A 238 2.16 11.45 -12.43
C LEU A 238 1.88 10.78 -13.79
N ALA A 239 1.32 9.56 -13.77
CA ALA A 239 1.09 8.70 -14.93
C ALA A 239 -0.39 8.52 -15.27
#